data_AF-A0A6H1ZJS5-F1
#
_entry.id   AF-A0A6H1ZJS5-F1
#
_cell.length_a   1.000
_cell.length_b   1.000
_cell.length_c   1.000
_cell.angle_alpha   90.00
_cell.angle_beta   90.00
_cell.angle_gamma   90.00
#
_symmetry.space_group_name_H-M   'P 1'
#
loop_
_entity.id
_entity.type
_entity.pdbx_description
1 polymer ?
#
loop_
_entity_poly.entity_id
_entity_poly.type
_entity_poly.pdbx_seq_one_letter_code
_entity_poly.pdbx_strand_id
1 'polypeptide(L)'
;MNKQYQKIKRARAKADRLFQEVCLKLNPQSMVSGLKAEVTHHFVPKSLCMALRYDIENGITLTNGEHFSHHTKGDPEIYEKMTANKTAEWFVHIRNKRHEIIKPTLAWYESKIESLTKK
;
A
#
# COMPACT_ATOMS: atom_id res chain seq x y z
N MET A 1 3.00 20.52 21.99
CA MET A 1 2.72 19.78 20.74
C MET A 1 1.29 20.11 20.27
N ASN A 2 1.09 20.43 18.99
CA ASN A 2 -0.22 20.82 18.45
C ASN A 2 -1.23 19.64 18.49
N LYS A 3 -2.41 19.85 19.09
CA LYS A 3 -3.48 18.83 19.22
C LYS A 3 -3.95 18.30 17.86
N GLN A 4 -4.06 19.16 16.85
CA GLN A 4 -4.50 18.78 15.50
C GLN A 4 -3.49 17.86 14.82
N TYR A 5 -2.20 18.16 14.96
CA TYR A 5 -1.12 17.31 14.45
C TYR A 5 -1.18 15.90 15.06
N GLN A 6 -1.45 15.79 16.36
CA GLN A 6 -1.56 14.48 17.03
C GLN A 6 -2.76 13.66 16.51
N LYS A 7 -3.90 14.31 16.25
CA LYS A 7 -5.07 13.63 15.65
C LYS A 7 -4.73 13.05 14.28
N ILE A 8 -4.11 13.85 13.40
CA ILE A 8 -3.69 13.39 12.06
C ILE A 8 -2.68 12.25 12.16
N LYS A 9 -1.69 12.34 13.06
CA LYS A 9 -0.70 11.28 13.28
C LYS A 9 -1.37 9.95 13.67
N ARG A 10 -2.33 9.99 14.59
CA ARG A 10 -3.09 8.80 15.03
C ARG A 10 -3.96 8.24 13.91
N ALA A 11 -4.68 9.09 13.18
CA ALA A 11 -5.52 8.68 12.06
C ALA A 11 -4.68 8.00 10.96
N ARG A 12 -3.55 8.59 10.58
CA ARG A 12 -2.60 7.99 9.63
C ARG A 12 -2.10 6.62 10.09
N ALA A 13 -1.68 6.49 11.35
CA ALA A 13 -1.19 5.21 11.88
C ALA A 13 -2.29 4.13 11.87
N LYS A 14 -3.53 4.51 12.19
CA LYS A 14 -4.68 3.61 12.10
C LYS A 14 -4.97 3.18 10.65
N ALA A 15 -4.95 4.12 9.70
CA ALA A 15 -5.14 3.83 8.28
C ALA A 15 -4.03 2.93 7.72
N ASP A 16 -2.76 3.20 8.06
CA ASP A 16 -1.62 2.38 7.64
C ASP A 16 -1.76 0.93 8.16
N ARG A 17 -2.17 0.74 9.42
CA ARG A 17 -2.41 -0.58 10.00
C ARG A 17 -3.58 -1.31 9.33
N LEU A 18 -4.71 -0.63 9.13
CA LEU A 18 -5.87 -1.23 8.47
C LEU A 18 -5.56 -1.62 7.02
N PHE A 19 -4.81 -0.80 6.30
CA PHE A 19 -4.36 -1.12 4.95
C PHE A 19 -3.52 -2.40 4.92
N GLN A 20 -2.58 -2.53 5.86
CA GLN A 20 -1.76 -3.73 6.03
C GLN A 20 -2.63 -4.97 6.28
N GLU A 21 -3.57 -4.89 7.22
CA GLU A 21 -4.49 -5.97 7.58
C GLU A 21 -5.41 -6.37 6.41
N VAL A 22 -6.00 -5.39 5.72
CA VAL A 22 -6.91 -5.63 4.58
C VAL A 22 -6.18 -6.28 3.41
N CYS A 23 -5.00 -5.80 3.04
CA CYS A 23 -4.26 -6.37 1.92
C CYS A 23 -3.82 -7.81 2.21
N LEU A 24 -3.35 -8.11 3.44
CA LEU A 24 -3.01 -9.48 3.85
C LEU A 24 -4.23 -10.39 3.94
N LYS A 25 -5.39 -9.87 4.33
CA LYS A 25 -6.66 -10.62 4.32
C LYS A 25 -7.08 -10.98 2.90
N LEU A 26 -6.98 -10.03 1.97
CA LEU A 26 -7.38 -10.24 0.57
C LEU A 26 -6.37 -11.11 -0.21
N ASN A 27 -5.08 -10.98 0.11
CA ASN A 27 -3.99 -11.70 -0.54
C ASN A 27 -3.07 -12.34 0.51
N PRO A 28 -3.45 -13.50 1.09
CA PRO A 28 -2.70 -14.11 2.18
C PRO A 28 -1.37 -14.74 1.76
N GLN A 29 -1.07 -14.76 0.46
CA GLN A 29 0.16 -15.29 -0.13
C GLN A 29 1.01 -14.17 -0.73
N SER A 30 2.32 -14.37 -0.73
CA SER A 30 3.28 -13.52 -1.40
C SER A 30 3.06 -13.57 -2.91
N MET A 31 3.03 -12.41 -3.55
CA MET A 31 2.96 -12.32 -5.02
C MET A 31 4.25 -12.75 -5.71
N VAL A 32 5.33 -12.99 -4.95
CA VAL A 32 6.65 -13.33 -5.48
C VAL A 32 6.95 -14.82 -5.33
N SER A 33 6.77 -15.39 -4.14
CA SER A 33 7.05 -16.82 -3.86
C SER A 33 5.81 -17.69 -3.68
N GLY A 34 4.63 -17.11 -3.49
CA GLY A 34 3.42 -17.86 -3.12
C GLY A 34 3.38 -18.33 -1.66
N LEU A 35 4.44 -18.08 -0.87
CA LEU A 35 4.48 -18.37 0.56
C LEU A 35 3.52 -17.48 1.33
N LYS A 36 3.23 -17.79 2.60
CA LYS A 36 2.37 -16.94 3.45
C LYS A 36 2.93 -15.52 3.51
N ALA A 37 2.10 -14.54 3.15
CA ALA A 37 2.47 -13.14 3.23
C ALA A 37 2.51 -12.66 4.69
N GLU A 38 3.44 -11.76 4.97
CA GLU A 38 3.68 -11.18 6.29
C GLU A 38 3.57 -9.65 6.27
N VAL A 39 3.84 -9.05 5.11
CA VAL A 39 3.86 -7.60 4.92
C VAL A 39 3.22 -7.20 3.60
N THR A 40 2.72 -5.97 3.54
CA THR A 40 2.16 -5.35 2.34
C THR A 40 3.09 -4.21 1.98
N HIS A 41 3.72 -4.36 0.82
CA HIS A 41 4.56 -3.36 0.21
C HIS A 41 3.73 -2.43 -0.68
N HIS A 42 4.09 -1.16 -0.73
CA HIS A 42 3.48 -0.19 -1.64
C HIS A 42 4.23 -0.21 -2.97
N PHE A 43 3.61 -0.68 -4.06
CA PHE A 43 4.25 -0.69 -5.38
C PHE A 43 4.70 0.72 -5.81
N VAL A 44 3.82 1.71 -5.67
CA VAL A 44 4.19 3.13 -5.68
C VAL A 44 4.37 3.58 -4.24
N PRO A 45 5.60 3.98 -3.83
CA PRO A 45 5.90 4.38 -2.46
C PRO A 45 4.94 5.44 -1.91
N LYS A 46 4.52 5.25 -0.66
CA LYS A 46 3.61 6.15 0.07
C LYS A 46 4.11 7.59 0.24
N SER A 47 5.40 7.84 0.01
CA SER A 47 6.02 9.17 0.00
C SER A 47 5.86 9.89 -1.33
N LEU A 48 5.64 9.16 -2.43
CA LEU A 48 5.58 9.70 -3.79
C LEU A 48 4.16 10.02 -4.24
N CYS A 49 3.16 9.25 -3.80
CA CYS A 49 1.78 9.46 -4.22
C CYS A 49 0.78 9.21 -3.09
N MET A 50 0.07 10.26 -2.69
CA MET A 50 -0.92 10.16 -1.62
C MET A 50 -2.24 9.51 -2.07
N ALA A 51 -2.61 9.67 -3.34
CA ALA A 51 -3.80 9.03 -3.91
C ALA A 51 -3.72 7.49 -3.86
N LEU A 52 -2.51 6.94 -4.02
CA LEU A 52 -2.26 5.50 -4.03
C LEU A 52 -1.91 4.90 -2.65
N ARG A 53 -1.72 5.72 -1.61
CA ARG A 53 -1.25 5.24 -0.30
C ARG A 53 -2.13 4.16 0.32
N TYR A 54 -3.43 4.26 0.13
CA TYR A 54 -4.43 3.34 0.67
C TYR A 54 -5.25 2.66 -0.42
N ASP A 55 -4.71 2.64 -1.65
CA ASP A 55 -5.30 1.88 -2.74
C ASP A 55 -4.84 0.42 -2.63
N ILE A 56 -5.79 -0.50 -2.49
CA ILE A 56 -5.51 -1.94 -2.36
C ILE A 56 -4.76 -2.44 -3.61
N GLU A 57 -5.05 -1.89 -4.79
CA GLU A 57 -4.34 -2.26 -6.03
C GLU A 57 -2.86 -1.87 -5.99
N ASN A 58 -2.49 -0.90 -5.17
CA ASN A 58 -1.09 -0.50 -4.93
C ASN A 58 -0.41 -1.35 -3.84
N GLY A 59 -1.15 -2.22 -3.15
CA GLY A 59 -0.66 -3.14 -2.13
C GLY A 59 -0.17 -4.45 -2.74
N ILE A 60 1.09 -4.79 -2.49
CA ILE A 60 1.76 -6.01 -2.93
C ILE A 60 2.12 -6.82 -1.69
N THR A 61 1.52 -7.99 -1.52
CA THR A 61 1.77 -8.86 -0.37
C THR A 61 3.04 -9.66 -0.58
N LEU A 62 3.90 -9.67 0.44
CA LEU A 62 5.24 -10.27 0.42
C LEU A 62 5.52 -10.97 1.74
N THR A 63 6.53 -11.84 1.73
CA THR A 63 7.26 -12.22 2.95
C THR A 63 8.18 -11.07 3.40
N ASN A 64 8.59 -11.09 4.66
CA ASN A 64 9.55 -10.12 5.18
C ASN A 64 10.90 -10.20 4.46
N GLY A 65 11.33 -11.40 4.05
CA GLY A 65 12.58 -11.62 3.33
C GLY A 65 12.57 -10.97 1.94
N GLU A 66 11.49 -11.15 1.17
CA GLU A 66 11.33 -10.51 -0.14
C GLU A 66 11.23 -8.99 -0.01
N HIS A 67 10.47 -8.50 0.97
CA HIS A 67 10.34 -7.07 1.24
C HIS A 67 11.70 -6.43 1.57
N PHE A 68 12.50 -7.08 2.42
CA PHE A 68 13.84 -6.62 2.75
C PHE A 68 14.78 -6.67 1.54
N SER A 69 14.77 -7.77 0.78
CA SER A 69 15.60 -7.93 -0.43
C SER A 69 15.28 -6.86 -1.48
N HIS A 70 13.99 -6.58 -1.72
CA HIS A 70 13.56 -5.53 -2.63
C HIS A 70 14.13 -4.16 -2.24
N HIS A 71 14.02 -3.80 -0.95
CA HIS A 71 14.49 -2.50 -0.47
C HIS A 71 16.01 -2.36 -0.39
N THR A 72 16.74 -3.44 -0.14
CA THR A 72 18.20 -3.38 0.11
C THR A 72 19.04 -3.71 -1.11
N LYS A 73 18.60 -4.65 -1.94
CA LYS A 73 19.34 -5.11 -3.12
C LYS A 73 18.83 -4.48 -4.42
N GLY A 74 17.62 -3.90 -4.42
CA GLY A 74 16.99 -3.41 -5.63
C GLY A 74 16.76 -4.53 -6.65
N ASP A 75 16.47 -5.74 -6.17
CA ASP A 75 16.42 -6.96 -6.96
C ASP A 75 15.37 -6.85 -8.10
N PRO A 76 15.80 -6.81 -9.38
CA PRO A 76 14.90 -6.69 -10.51
C PRO A 76 13.95 -7.89 -10.65
N GLU A 77 14.38 -9.09 -10.23
CA GLU A 77 13.56 -10.30 -10.32
C GLU A 77 12.34 -10.21 -9.41
N ILE A 78 12.52 -9.62 -8.23
CA ILE A 78 11.41 -9.36 -7.31
C ILE A 78 10.40 -8.40 -7.95
N TYR A 79 10.88 -7.31 -8.56
CA TYR A 79 10.01 -6.35 -9.24
C TYR A 79 9.25 -7.00 -10.39
N GLU A 80 9.93 -7.78 -11.23
CA GLU A 80 9.33 -8.52 -12.33
C GLU A 80 8.21 -9.44 -11.82
N LYS A 81 8.49 -10.24 -10.79
CA LYS A 81 7.51 -11.15 -10.16
C LYS A 81 6.30 -10.42 -9.57
N MET A 82 6.51 -9.26 -8.93
CA MET A 82 5.39 -8.43 -8.43
C MET A 82 4.44 -8.00 -9.57
N THR A 83 4.99 -7.78 -10.76
CA THR A 83 4.24 -7.30 -11.93
C THR A 83 3.76 -8.41 -12.87
N ALA A 84 4.28 -9.63 -12.74
CA ALA A 84 4.01 -10.74 -13.68
C ALA A 84 2.51 -11.08 -13.79
N ASN A 85 1.76 -10.94 -12.70
CA ASN A 85 0.32 -11.20 -12.66
C ASN A 85 -0.54 -9.93 -12.82
N LYS A 86 0.04 -8.79 -13.17
CA LYS A 86 -0.67 -7.51 -13.34
C LYS A 86 -1.00 -7.29 -14.81
N THR A 87 -2.22 -6.83 -15.06
CA THR A 87 -2.70 -6.57 -16.42
C THR A 87 -2.37 -5.15 -16.87
N ALA A 88 -2.55 -4.87 -18.16
CA ALA A 88 -2.39 -3.53 -18.70
C ALA A 88 -3.34 -2.52 -18.03
N GLU A 89 -4.57 -2.93 -17.71
CA GLU A 89 -5.57 -2.12 -17.02
C GLU A 89 -5.10 -1.73 -15.62
N TRP A 90 -4.45 -2.65 -14.91
CA TRP A 90 -3.86 -2.35 -13.60
C TRP A 90 -2.79 -1.24 -13.72
N PHE A 91 -1.91 -1.32 -14.71
CA PHE A 91 -0.91 -0.27 -14.94
C PHE A 91 -1.55 1.07 -15.31
N VAL A 92 -2.61 1.06 -16.10
CA VAL A 92 -3.37 2.27 -16.46
C VAL A 92 -4.01 2.89 -15.21
N HIS A 93 -4.63 2.07 -14.34
CA HIS A 93 -5.18 2.53 -13.06
C HIS A 93 -4.14 3.20 -12.17
N ILE A 94 -3.01 2.52 -11.94
CA ILE A 94 -1.91 3.06 -11.14
C ILE A 94 -1.40 4.37 -11.73
N ARG A 95 -1.16 4.41 -13.06
CA ARG A 95 -0.68 5.62 -13.74
C ARG A 95 -1.66 6.77 -13.59
N ASN A 96 -2.95 6.55 -13.85
CA ASN A 96 -3.96 7.59 -13.77
C ASN A 96 -4.08 8.16 -12.36
N LYS A 97 -4.13 7.30 -11.34
CA LYS A 97 -4.19 7.74 -9.94
C LYS A 97 -2.95 8.49 -9.48
N ARG A 98 -1.78 8.24 -10.05
CA ARG A 98 -0.56 9.00 -9.68
C ARG A 98 -0.69 10.51 -9.94
N HIS A 99 -1.55 10.92 -10.87
CA HIS A 99 -1.76 12.31 -11.21
C HIS A 99 -2.79 13.01 -10.30
N GLU A 100 -3.47 12.29 -9.41
CA GLU A 100 -4.44 12.87 -8.48
C GLU A 100 -3.73 13.60 -7.33
N ILE A 101 -4.08 14.87 -7.13
CA ILE A 101 -3.55 15.70 -6.05
C ILE A 101 -4.45 15.54 -4.83
N ILE A 102 -3.89 14.97 -3.76
CA ILE A 102 -4.60 14.76 -2.49
C ILE A 102 -3.96 15.58 -1.38
N LYS A 103 -4.76 16.39 -0.70
CA LYS A 103 -4.37 17.07 0.54
C LYS A 103 -4.70 16.18 1.75
N PRO A 104 -3.71 15.66 2.50
CA PRO A 104 -3.94 14.73 3.60
C PRO A 104 -4.46 15.45 4.85
N THR A 105 -5.76 15.76 4.87
CA THR A 105 -6.48 16.30 6.02
C THR A 105 -6.91 15.19 6.98
N LEU A 106 -7.34 15.56 8.19
CA LEU A 106 -7.90 14.58 9.13
C LEU A 106 -9.12 13.85 8.53
N ALA A 107 -10.05 14.60 7.93
CA ALA A 107 -11.23 14.04 7.27
C ALA A 107 -10.87 13.06 6.14
N TRP A 108 -9.79 13.32 5.41
CA TRP A 108 -9.30 12.38 4.39
C TRP A 108 -8.82 11.06 5.00
N TYR A 109 -8.08 11.09 6.11
CA TYR A 109 -7.69 9.84 6.78
C TYR A 109 -8.90 9.10 7.37
N GLU A 110 -9.86 9.83 7.93
CA GLU A 110 -11.09 9.25 8.48
C GLU A 110 -11.92 8.54 7.39
N SER A 111 -12.06 9.15 6.21
CA SER A 111 -12.76 8.49 5.09
C SER A 111 -12.02 7.25 4.58
N LYS A 112 -10.68 7.25 4.60
CA LYS A 112 -9.89 6.06 4.26
C LYS A 112 -10.03 4.95 5.30
N ILE A 113 -10.01 5.29 6.59
CA ILE A 113 -10.28 4.33 7.68
C ILE A 113 -11.65 3.68 7.49
N GLU A 114 -12.69 4.48 7.24
CA GLU A 114 -14.04 3.97 7.02
C GLU A 114 -14.09 3.02 5.81
N SER A 115 -13.47 3.40 4.69
CA SER A 115 -13.42 2.57 3.49
C SER A 115 -12.70 1.23 3.71
N LEU A 116 -11.64 1.22 4.53
CA LEU A 116 -10.86 0.01 4.82
C LEU A 116 -11.57 -0.90 5.82
N THR A 117 -12.33 -0.36 6.78
CA THR A 117 -13.09 -1.16 7.74
C THR A 117 -14.26 -1.92 7.08
N LYS A 118 -14.74 -1.47 5.92
CA LYS A 118 -15.83 -2.11 5.17
C LYS A 118 -15.38 -3.26 4.25
N LYS A 119 -14.09 -3.63 4.24
CA LYS A 119 -13.50 -4.69 3.40
C LYS A 119 -13.26 -5.98 4.19
#